data_AF-H1W172-F1
#
_entry.id   AF-H1W172-F1
#
_cell.length_a   1.000
_cell.length_b   1.000
_cell.length_c   1.000
_cell.angle_alpha   90.00
_cell.angle_beta   90.00
_cell.angle_gamma   90.00
#
_symmetry.space_group_name_H-M   'P 1'
#
loop_
_entity.id
_entity.type
_entity.pdbx_description
1 polymer ?
#
loop_
_entity_poly.entity_id
_entity_poly.type
_entity_poly.pdbx_seq_one_letter_code
_entity_poly.pdbx_strand_id
1 'polypeptide(L)'
;MLSFKDIIIASAVLAVARGHAVILNAQGEAGSPASIGFKVDPNIARNCTAINPCQQDATLIRDAEINANIVNECGRTEISGNIDIGENTENALAAGQVTKVKAGGQLTVTIHQVNADGAGPFACDLDQTSNALGGSGQVPLEVTNNVPGANGFSQVKAQQFNVTVKLPADMKCTGGS
;
A
#
# COMPACT_ATOMS: atom_id res chain seq x y z
N MET A 1 -28.51 38.57 -27.12
CA MET A 1 -27.05 38.43 -27.20
C MET A 1 -26.55 38.06 -25.82
N LEU A 2 -26.22 36.78 -25.59
CA LEU A 2 -25.69 36.31 -24.31
C LEU A 2 -24.23 36.76 -24.21
N SER A 3 -23.92 37.45 -23.11
CA SER A 3 -22.59 38.01 -22.82
C SER A 3 -21.60 36.89 -22.47
N PHE A 4 -20.42 36.95 -23.08
CA PHE A 4 -19.35 35.94 -23.09
C PHE A 4 -18.55 35.83 -21.77
N LYS A 5 -19.16 36.04 -20.59
CA LYS A 5 -18.41 36.16 -19.33
C LYS A 5 -18.47 34.98 -18.36
N ASP A 6 -19.39 34.03 -18.50
CA ASP A 6 -19.65 33.07 -17.42
C ASP A 6 -19.76 31.60 -17.86
N ILE A 7 -18.78 31.06 -18.60
CA ILE A 7 -18.66 29.60 -18.78
C ILE A 7 -17.20 29.17 -18.70
N ILE A 8 -16.66 29.05 -17.49
CA ILE A 8 -15.58 28.10 -17.21
C ILE A 8 -16.21 26.94 -16.44
N ILE A 9 -16.70 25.95 -17.20
CA ILE A 9 -17.01 24.63 -16.64
C ILE A 9 -15.65 23.97 -16.41
N ALA A 10 -15.09 24.15 -15.22
CA ALA A 10 -13.96 23.37 -14.77
C ALA A 10 -14.47 21.97 -14.40
N SER A 11 -14.53 21.07 -15.40
CA SER A 11 -14.69 19.64 -15.15
C SER A 11 -13.42 19.13 -14.47
N ALA A 12 -13.41 19.15 -13.14
CA ALA A 12 -12.43 18.43 -12.35
C ALA A 12 -12.68 16.92 -12.54
N VAL A 13 -12.02 16.32 -13.53
CA VAL A 13 -11.90 14.86 -13.59
C VAL A 13 -10.93 14.48 -12.49
N LEU A 14 -11.43 14.24 -11.28
CA LEU A 14 -10.65 13.59 -10.23
C LEU A 14 -10.38 12.16 -10.71
N ALA A 15 -9.21 11.93 -11.29
CA ALA A 15 -8.72 10.59 -11.57
C ALA A 15 -8.42 9.91 -10.24
N VAL A 16 -9.37 9.15 -9.71
CA VAL A 16 -9.12 8.18 -8.64
C VAL A 16 -8.29 7.04 -9.22
N ALA A 17 -6.97 7.13 -9.09
CA ALA A 17 -6.06 6.05 -9.47
C ALA A 17 -6.32 4.85 -8.55
N ARG A 18 -6.82 3.74 -9.12
CA ARG A 18 -6.92 2.46 -8.44
C ARG A 18 -5.71 1.63 -8.84
N GLY A 19 -4.69 1.60 -7.98
CA GLY A 19 -3.52 0.75 -8.17
C GLY A 19 -3.83 -0.71 -7.86
N HIS A 20 -3.73 -1.61 -8.84
CA HIS A 20 -3.77 -3.06 -8.64
C HIS A 20 -2.36 -3.64 -8.49
N ALA A 21 -1.87 -3.66 -7.25
CA ALA A 21 -0.54 -4.16 -6.93
C ALA A 21 -0.53 -4.91 -5.59
N VAL A 22 0.57 -5.62 -5.33
CA VAL A 22 0.77 -6.38 -4.08
C VAL A 22 2.13 -6.01 -3.47
N ILE A 23 2.17 -5.79 -2.16
CA ILE A 23 3.42 -5.62 -1.42
C ILE A 23 3.98 -7.02 -1.11
N LEU A 24 5.11 -7.37 -1.73
CA LEU A 24 5.73 -8.69 -1.54
C LEU A 24 6.88 -8.66 -0.52
N ASN A 25 7.45 -7.49 -0.28
CA ASN A 25 8.59 -7.33 0.61
C ASN A 25 8.64 -5.90 1.16
N ALA A 26 9.07 -5.75 2.40
CA ALA A 26 9.66 -4.49 2.87
C ALA A 26 10.95 -4.76 3.65
N GLN A 27 12.01 -4.03 3.29
CA GLN A 27 13.34 -4.19 3.84
C GLN A 27 13.93 -2.83 4.24
N GLY A 28 14.33 -2.73 5.50
CA GLY A 28 15.04 -1.58 6.07
C GLY A 28 16.53 -1.88 6.21
N GLU A 29 16.97 -2.07 7.45
CA GLU A 29 18.37 -2.34 7.78
C GLU A 29 18.87 -3.67 7.18
N ALA A 30 20.06 -3.63 6.58
CA ALA A 30 20.71 -4.82 6.03
C ALA A 30 20.94 -5.89 7.12
N GLY A 31 20.64 -7.15 6.80
CA GLY A 31 20.79 -8.28 7.71
C GLY A 31 19.65 -8.42 8.74
N SER A 32 18.67 -7.52 8.74
CA SER A 32 17.39 -7.76 9.44
C SER A 32 16.45 -8.61 8.58
N PRO A 33 15.48 -9.32 9.18
CA PRO A 33 14.51 -10.09 8.40
C PRO A 33 13.75 -9.21 7.42
N ALA A 34 13.25 -9.78 6.33
CA ALA A 34 12.32 -9.07 5.47
C ALA A 34 10.91 -9.11 6.05
N SER A 35 10.18 -7.99 5.94
CA SER A 35 8.74 -7.99 6.16
C SER A 35 7.99 -8.48 4.93
N ILE A 36 6.83 -9.09 5.14
CA ILE A 36 5.89 -9.50 4.10
C ILE A 36 4.58 -8.74 4.30
N GLY A 37 3.88 -8.39 3.22
CA GLY A 37 2.55 -7.79 3.33
C GLY A 37 1.60 -8.72 4.10
N PHE A 38 0.76 -8.15 4.97
CA PHE A 38 -0.18 -8.96 5.75
C PHE A 38 -1.19 -9.68 4.85
N LYS A 39 -1.45 -10.95 5.18
CA LYS A 39 -2.35 -11.85 4.44
C LYS A 39 -2.01 -12.04 2.95
N VAL A 40 -0.77 -11.76 2.56
CA VAL A 40 -0.22 -12.08 1.24
C VAL A 40 0.13 -13.57 1.18
N ASP A 41 -0.39 -14.29 0.17
CA ASP A 41 -0.16 -15.73 0.02
C ASP A 41 1.01 -15.99 -0.95
N PRO A 42 2.15 -16.55 -0.49
CA PRO A 42 3.30 -16.80 -1.36
C PRO A 42 2.99 -17.78 -2.51
N ASN A 43 1.93 -18.58 -2.41
CA ASN A 43 1.56 -19.59 -3.42
C ASN A 43 0.79 -19.00 -4.61
N ILE A 44 0.36 -17.75 -4.55
CA ILE A 44 -0.33 -17.10 -5.66
C ILE A 44 0.69 -16.64 -6.71
N ALA A 45 0.56 -17.13 -7.94
CA ALA A 45 1.53 -16.89 -9.01
C ALA A 45 1.57 -15.42 -9.50
N ARG A 46 0.48 -14.66 -9.33
CA ARG A 46 0.35 -13.24 -9.72
C ARG A 46 0.80 -12.93 -11.15
N ASN A 47 0.64 -13.90 -12.05
CA ASN A 47 1.08 -13.86 -13.44
C ASN A 47 -0.11 -13.77 -14.43
N CYS A 48 -1.31 -13.46 -13.94
CA CYS A 48 -2.49 -13.30 -14.76
C CYS A 48 -3.38 -12.13 -14.28
N THR A 49 -4.27 -11.67 -15.17
CA THR A 49 -5.11 -10.49 -14.95
C THR A 49 -6.49 -10.81 -14.39
N ALA A 50 -6.85 -12.09 -14.26
CA ALA A 50 -8.10 -12.50 -13.65
C ALA A 50 -7.95 -12.53 -12.11
N ILE A 51 -8.98 -12.07 -11.39
CA ILE A 51 -8.98 -12.06 -9.92
C ILE A 51 -8.68 -13.44 -9.36
N ASN A 52 -9.40 -14.46 -9.83
CA ASN A 52 -9.14 -15.86 -9.51
C ASN A 52 -8.35 -16.51 -10.66
N PRO A 53 -7.18 -17.12 -10.41
CA PRO A 53 -6.56 -17.33 -9.09
C PRO A 53 -5.52 -16.26 -8.69
N CYS A 54 -5.27 -15.24 -9.52
CA CYS A 54 -4.00 -14.51 -9.47
C CYS A 54 -3.94 -13.27 -8.57
N GLN A 55 -5.06 -12.77 -8.07
CA GLN A 55 -5.10 -11.45 -7.39
C GLN A 55 -5.82 -11.50 -6.05
N GLN A 56 -6.11 -12.70 -5.55
CA GLN A 56 -7.00 -12.86 -4.41
C GLN A 56 -6.39 -12.34 -3.09
N ASP A 57 -5.07 -12.17 -3.06
CA ASP A 57 -4.31 -11.67 -1.92
C ASP A 57 -3.81 -10.22 -2.09
N ALA A 58 -4.20 -9.55 -3.18
CA ALA A 58 -4.00 -8.12 -3.30
C ALA A 58 -4.89 -7.40 -2.27
N THR A 59 -4.29 -6.49 -1.51
CA THR A 59 -5.01 -5.75 -0.49
C THR A 59 -5.99 -4.78 -1.12
N LEU A 60 -7.25 -4.86 -0.70
CA LEU A 60 -8.31 -3.94 -1.04
C LEU A 60 -8.47 -2.93 0.09
N ILE A 61 -8.02 -1.71 -0.17
CA ILE A 61 -8.20 -0.56 0.73
C ILE A 61 -9.25 0.34 0.08
N ARG A 62 -10.37 0.54 0.76
CA ARG A 62 -11.51 1.30 0.24
C ARG A 62 -12.04 2.22 1.33
N ASP A 63 -12.04 3.53 1.07
CA ASP A 63 -12.61 4.52 1.98
C ASP A 63 -14.04 4.19 2.38
N ALA A 64 -14.85 3.65 1.46
CA ALA A 64 -16.21 3.22 1.75
C ALA A 64 -16.29 2.07 2.77
N GLU A 65 -15.36 1.11 2.73
CA GLU A 65 -15.32 -0.01 3.67
C GLU A 65 -14.76 0.46 5.03
N ILE A 66 -13.77 1.36 5.03
CA ILE A 66 -13.20 1.98 6.24
C ILE A 66 -14.23 2.87 6.94
N ASN A 67 -14.87 3.79 6.22
CA ASN A 67 -15.88 4.72 6.77
C ASN A 67 -17.13 4.00 7.28
N ALA A 68 -17.43 2.82 6.74
CA ALA A 68 -18.51 1.95 7.21
C ALA A 68 -18.11 1.04 8.38
N ASN A 69 -16.85 1.13 8.87
CA ASN A 69 -16.27 0.26 9.88
C ASN A 69 -16.37 -1.25 9.54
N ILE A 70 -16.28 -1.59 8.25
CA ILE A 70 -16.25 -2.99 7.78
C ILE A 70 -14.83 -3.55 7.88
N VAL A 71 -13.84 -2.70 7.63
CA VAL A 71 -12.40 -2.99 7.70
C VAL A 71 -11.67 -1.81 8.36
N ASN A 72 -10.44 -2.03 8.81
CA ASN A 72 -9.54 -0.93 9.21
C ASN A 72 -8.78 -0.36 8.01
N GLU A 73 -7.86 0.57 8.24
CA GLU A 73 -7.08 1.25 7.19
C GLU A 73 -6.19 0.33 6.35
N CYS A 74 -5.81 -0.85 6.86
CA CYS A 74 -5.08 -1.84 6.09
C CYS A 74 -6.01 -2.67 5.18
N GLY A 75 -7.32 -2.53 5.31
CA GLY A 75 -8.29 -3.15 4.41
C GLY A 75 -8.39 -4.66 4.57
N ARG A 76 -8.57 -5.36 3.45
CA ARG A 76 -8.78 -6.81 3.40
C ARG A 76 -8.19 -7.46 2.16
N THR A 77 -8.07 -8.78 2.15
CA THR A 77 -7.85 -9.56 0.92
C THR A 77 -9.12 -10.34 0.56
N GLU A 78 -9.25 -10.75 -0.71
CA GLU A 78 -10.43 -11.52 -1.14
C GLU A 78 -10.41 -12.96 -0.59
N ILE A 79 -9.23 -13.57 -0.42
CA ILE A 79 -9.13 -14.94 0.15
C ILE A 79 -9.13 -15.00 1.67
N SER A 80 -8.64 -13.96 2.37
CA SER A 80 -8.40 -14.05 3.81
C SER A 80 -9.15 -12.98 4.62
N GLY A 81 -9.96 -12.15 3.97
CA GLY A 81 -10.81 -11.15 4.63
C GLY A 81 -10.02 -10.01 5.30
N ASN A 82 -10.65 -9.36 6.28
CA ASN A 82 -10.12 -8.20 6.99
C ASN A 82 -8.70 -8.44 7.55
N ILE A 83 -7.78 -7.51 7.34
CA ILE A 83 -6.44 -7.56 7.94
C ILE A 83 -6.54 -7.00 9.35
N ASP A 84 -6.49 -7.84 10.38
CA ASP A 84 -6.40 -7.36 11.76
C ASP A 84 -4.97 -6.88 12.05
N ILE A 85 -4.77 -5.57 12.25
CA ILE A 85 -3.43 -4.99 12.35
C ILE A 85 -2.68 -5.53 13.58
N GLY A 86 -3.36 -5.66 14.73
CA GLY A 86 -2.74 -6.16 15.95
C GLY A 86 -2.32 -7.62 15.82
N GLU A 87 -3.27 -8.49 15.44
CA GLU A 87 -3.02 -9.92 15.26
C GLU A 87 -1.93 -10.19 14.22
N ASN A 88 -2.01 -9.54 13.05
CA ASN A 88 -1.04 -9.80 11.97
C ASN A 88 0.35 -9.24 12.31
N THR A 89 0.43 -8.15 13.07
CA THR A 89 1.71 -7.64 13.58
C THR A 89 2.33 -8.60 14.58
N GLU A 90 1.56 -9.07 15.57
CA GLU A 90 2.05 -10.03 16.57
C GLU A 90 2.51 -11.34 15.92
N ASN A 91 1.73 -11.86 14.96
CA ASN A 91 2.10 -13.04 14.19
C ASN A 91 3.40 -12.85 13.40
N ALA A 92 3.57 -11.70 12.73
CA ALA A 92 4.79 -11.41 11.98
C ALA A 92 6.01 -11.25 12.91
N LEU A 93 5.84 -10.62 14.07
CA LEU A 93 6.89 -10.51 15.08
C LEU A 93 7.29 -11.89 15.61
N ALA A 94 6.32 -12.74 15.95
CA ALA A 94 6.56 -14.11 16.43
C ALA A 94 7.24 -14.99 15.36
N ALA A 95 6.93 -14.77 14.08
CA ALA A 95 7.56 -15.46 12.97
C ALA A 95 8.95 -14.89 12.59
N GLY A 96 9.38 -13.78 13.21
CA GLY A 96 10.62 -13.09 12.84
C GLY A 96 10.57 -12.50 11.44
N GLN A 97 9.40 -12.07 10.98
CA GLN A 97 9.12 -11.52 9.65
C GLN A 97 8.87 -10.01 9.71
N VAL A 98 9.66 -9.30 10.52
CA VAL A 98 9.59 -7.84 10.62
C VAL A 98 10.99 -7.26 10.47
N THR A 99 11.16 -6.42 9.45
CA THR A 99 12.42 -5.70 9.22
C THR A 99 12.70 -4.71 10.33
N LYS A 100 14.00 -4.51 10.61
CA LYS A 100 14.45 -3.41 11.45
C LYS A 100 14.63 -2.16 10.60
N VAL A 101 14.43 -1.01 11.21
CA VAL A 101 14.60 0.31 10.60
C VAL A 101 15.27 1.26 11.58
N LYS A 102 15.81 2.37 11.07
CA LYS A 102 16.26 3.51 11.88
C LYS A 102 15.38 4.72 11.61
N ALA A 103 15.15 5.53 12.63
CA ALA A 103 14.54 6.84 12.46
C ALA A 103 15.38 7.68 11.48
N GLY A 104 14.72 8.38 10.56
CA GLY A 104 15.37 9.11 9.46
C GLY A 104 15.99 8.23 8.38
N GLY A 105 15.87 6.90 8.51
CA GLY A 105 16.37 5.92 7.56
C GLY A 105 15.45 5.77 6.34
N GLN A 106 15.67 4.69 5.60
CA GLN A 106 14.89 4.35 4.42
C GLN A 106 14.36 2.93 4.51
N LEU A 107 13.20 2.71 3.93
CA LEU A 107 12.57 1.41 3.74
C LEU A 107 12.44 1.18 2.23
N THR A 108 12.89 0.03 1.75
CA THR A 108 12.61 -0.42 0.38
C THR A 108 11.44 -1.37 0.38
N VAL A 109 10.39 -1.04 -0.36
CA VAL A 109 9.18 -1.84 -0.52
C VAL A 109 9.19 -2.43 -1.93
N THR A 110 9.07 -3.75 -2.06
CA THR A 110 8.91 -4.41 -3.35
C THR A 110 7.43 -4.52 -3.68
N ILE A 111 7.01 -3.78 -4.70
CA ILE A 111 5.64 -3.77 -5.22
C ILE A 111 5.58 -4.63 -6.48
N HIS A 112 4.70 -5.62 -6.49
CA HIS A 112 4.38 -6.38 -7.70
C HIS A 112 3.20 -5.76 -8.42
N GLN A 113 3.46 -5.18 -9.59
CA GLN A 113 2.44 -4.71 -10.51
C GLN A 113 1.81 -5.92 -11.20
N VAL A 114 0.54 -6.18 -10.92
CA VAL A 114 -0.19 -7.34 -11.44
C VAL A 114 -0.53 -7.16 -12.92
N ASN A 115 -1.07 -5.99 -13.27
CA ASN A 115 -1.62 -5.66 -14.58
C ASN A 115 -1.44 -4.15 -14.87
N ALA A 116 -2.04 -3.68 -15.97
CA ALA A 116 -1.78 -2.34 -16.51
C ALA A 116 -2.11 -1.21 -15.53
N ASP A 117 -3.12 -1.38 -14.67
CA ASP A 117 -3.56 -0.41 -13.68
C ASP A 117 -2.91 -0.59 -12.30
N GLY A 118 -1.77 -1.29 -12.22
CA GLY A 118 -0.96 -1.43 -11.01
C GLY A 118 0.28 -0.54 -10.95
N ALA A 119 0.35 0.48 -11.81
CA ALA A 119 1.48 1.41 -11.81
C ALA A 119 1.31 2.53 -10.78
N GLY A 120 2.34 3.35 -10.60
CA GLY A 120 2.33 4.47 -9.66
C GLY A 120 1.61 5.74 -10.18
N PRO A 121 1.66 6.84 -9.41
CA PRO A 121 2.41 6.96 -8.17
C PRO A 121 1.69 6.37 -6.95
N PHE A 122 2.39 5.54 -6.18
CA PHE A 122 2.01 5.14 -4.83
C PHE A 122 2.40 6.21 -3.80
N ALA A 123 1.51 6.48 -2.85
CA ALA A 123 1.82 7.17 -1.61
C ALA A 123 2.03 6.13 -0.49
N CYS A 124 2.70 6.52 0.59
CA CYS A 124 2.92 5.65 1.74
C CYS A 124 2.62 6.43 3.02
N ASP A 125 1.80 5.83 3.88
CA ASP A 125 1.39 6.38 5.16
C ASP A 125 1.87 5.46 6.28
N LEU A 126 2.33 6.06 7.39
CA LEU A 126 2.86 5.36 8.55
C LEU A 126 1.92 5.49 9.75
N ASP A 127 1.39 4.36 10.21
CA ASP A 127 0.82 4.22 11.55
C ASP A 127 1.92 3.77 12.54
N GLN A 128 2.29 4.66 13.46
CA GLN A 128 3.31 4.40 14.48
C GLN A 128 2.77 3.64 15.72
N THR A 129 1.47 3.41 15.79
CA THR A 129 0.79 2.71 16.89
C THR A 129 0.62 1.22 16.61
N SER A 130 0.64 0.82 15.32
CA SER A 130 0.38 -0.55 14.90
C SER A 130 -0.92 -1.12 15.47
N ASN A 131 -1.93 -0.26 15.66
CA ASN A 131 -3.18 -0.62 16.33
C ASN A 131 -4.39 0.14 15.76
N ALA A 132 -4.38 0.40 14.45
CA ALA A 132 -5.46 1.03 13.70
C ALA A 132 -5.82 2.46 14.19
N LEU A 133 -5.26 3.48 13.53
CA LEU A 133 -5.68 4.87 13.66
C LEU A 133 -6.97 5.17 12.86
N GLY A 134 -7.46 4.23 12.05
CA GLY A 134 -8.63 4.40 11.19
C GLY A 134 -8.30 5.19 9.93
N GLY A 135 -9.27 5.88 9.31
CA GLY A 135 -9.05 6.60 8.04
C GLY A 135 -8.19 7.87 8.12
N SER A 136 -7.61 8.21 9.27
CA SER A 136 -6.82 9.43 9.46
C SER A 136 -5.83 9.31 10.62
N GLY A 137 -4.80 10.17 10.64
CA GLY A 137 -3.82 10.23 11.73
C GLY A 137 -2.49 9.55 11.39
N GLN A 138 -2.41 8.89 10.24
CA GLN A 138 -1.15 8.36 9.72
C GLN A 138 -0.21 9.50 9.33
N VAL A 139 1.09 9.23 9.44
CA VAL A 139 2.15 10.16 9.03
C VAL A 139 2.46 9.91 7.55
N PRO A 140 2.24 10.88 6.66
CA PRO A 140 2.59 10.72 5.25
C PRO A 140 4.11 10.65 5.10
N LEU A 141 4.58 9.68 4.32
CA LEU A 141 5.99 9.44 4.07
C LEU A 141 6.41 9.90 2.67
N GLU A 142 7.65 10.36 2.56
CA GLU A 142 8.23 10.72 1.26
C GLU A 142 8.62 9.44 0.49
N VAL A 143 7.96 9.23 -0.65
CA VAL A 143 8.30 8.17 -1.62
C VAL A 143 9.26 8.74 -2.67
N THR A 144 10.52 8.33 -2.62
CA THR A 144 11.62 8.95 -3.40
C THR A 144 11.72 8.45 -4.84
N ASN A 145 11.24 7.24 -5.10
CA ASN A 145 11.07 6.68 -6.43
C ASN A 145 9.79 5.83 -6.44
N ASN A 146 9.15 5.72 -7.59
CA ASN A 146 7.84 5.09 -7.69
C ASN A 146 7.79 4.04 -8.81
N VAL A 147 6.71 3.26 -8.82
CA VAL A 147 6.43 2.34 -9.92
C VAL A 147 6.17 3.14 -11.21
N PRO A 148 6.93 2.92 -12.29
CA PRO A 148 6.79 3.69 -13.52
C PRO A 148 5.39 3.57 -14.14
N GLY A 149 4.76 4.71 -14.41
CA GLY A 149 3.45 4.80 -15.04
C GLY A 149 2.92 6.21 -15.08
N ALA A 150 1.71 6.37 -15.60
CA ALA A 150 0.97 7.63 -15.62
C ALA A 150 -0.42 7.40 -15.01
N ASN A 151 -0.72 8.08 -13.90
CA ASN A 151 -2.02 8.01 -13.21
C ASN A 151 -2.48 6.58 -12.87
N GLY A 152 -1.57 5.73 -12.41
CA GLY A 152 -1.87 4.33 -12.09
C GLY A 152 -1.69 3.36 -13.27
N PHE A 153 -1.42 3.85 -14.49
CA PHE A 153 -1.37 3.02 -15.69
C PHE A 153 0.04 2.87 -16.29
N SER A 154 0.37 1.65 -16.72
CA SER A 154 1.52 1.36 -17.59
C SER A 154 1.25 0.15 -18.50
N GLN A 155 2.12 -0.11 -19.48
CA GLN A 155 2.02 -1.30 -20.35
C GLN A 155 2.61 -2.56 -19.70
N VAL A 156 3.20 -2.42 -18.51
CA VAL A 156 3.84 -3.52 -17.79
C VAL A 156 2.79 -4.44 -17.18
N LYS A 157 3.08 -5.73 -17.17
CA LYS A 157 2.25 -6.77 -16.54
C LYS A 157 3.17 -7.73 -15.79
N ALA A 158 2.76 -8.12 -14.58
CA ALA A 158 3.47 -9.07 -13.72
C ALA A 158 4.97 -8.73 -13.54
N GLN A 159 5.26 -7.53 -13.06
CA GLN A 159 6.63 -7.08 -12.80
C GLN A 159 6.76 -6.51 -11.40
N GLN A 160 7.89 -6.79 -10.76
CA GLN A 160 8.25 -6.22 -9.47
C GLN A 160 9.07 -4.95 -9.64
N PHE A 161 8.79 -3.98 -8.77
CA PHE A 161 9.49 -2.72 -8.68
C PHE A 161 9.83 -2.42 -7.23
N ASN A 162 11.02 -1.88 -7.00
CA ASN A 162 11.42 -1.41 -5.69
C ASN A 162 11.08 0.07 -5.54
N VAL A 163 10.34 0.39 -4.49
CA VAL A 163 9.93 1.73 -4.08
C VAL A 163 10.63 2.07 -2.77
N THR A 164 11.32 3.19 -2.71
CA THR A 164 12.09 3.64 -1.55
C THR A 164 11.32 4.74 -0.84
N VAL A 165 11.04 4.48 0.43
CA VAL A 165 10.27 5.35 1.33
C VAL A 165 11.22 5.87 2.42
N LYS A 166 11.18 7.18 2.68
CA LYS A 166 11.92 7.77 3.80
C LYS A 166 11.10 7.73 5.08
N LEU A 167 11.75 7.31 6.16
CA LEU A 167 11.15 7.26 7.49
C LEU A 167 11.36 8.60 8.21
N PRO A 168 10.43 9.02 9.10
CA PRO A 168 10.57 10.26 9.84
C PRO A 168 11.81 10.26 10.73
N ALA A 169 12.52 11.39 10.82
CA ALA A 169 13.69 11.54 11.69
C ALA A 169 13.32 11.44 13.19
N ASP A 170 12.08 11.79 13.52
CA ASP A 170 11.49 11.75 14.86
C ASP A 170 10.55 10.54 15.05
N MET A 171 10.68 9.50 14.20
CA MET A 171 9.87 8.28 14.29
C MET A 171 9.92 7.66 15.68
N LYS A 172 8.74 7.42 16.26
CA LYS A 172 8.54 6.76 17.56
C LYS A 172 7.68 5.52 17.36
N CYS A 173 8.25 4.34 17.48
CA CYS A 173 7.43 3.13 17.54
C CYS A 173 6.68 3.12 18.89
N THR A 174 5.38 3.40 18.88
CA THR A 174 4.54 3.57 20.08
C THR A 174 3.59 2.41 20.35
N GLY A 175 3.50 1.45 19.44
CA GLY A 175 2.81 0.18 19.66
C GLY A 175 3.39 -0.92 18.79
N GLY A 176 2.65 -2.03 18.65
CA GLY A 176 3.16 -3.28 18.12
C GLY A 176 4.10 -3.96 19.12
N SER A 177 3.50 -4.70 20.07
CA SER A 177 4.16 -5.39 21.20
C SER A 177 4.99 -4.48 22.12
#